data_AF-A0A7S2X6T3-F1
#
_entry.id   AF-A0A7S2X6T3-F1
#
_cell.length_a   1.000
_cell.length_b   1.000
_cell.length_c   1.000
_cell.angle_alpha   90.00
_cell.angle_beta   90.00
_cell.angle_gamma   90.00
#
_symmetry.space_group_name_H-M   'P 1'
#
loop_
_entity.id
_entity.type
_entity.pdbx_description
1 polymer ?
#
loop_
_entity_poly.entity_id
_entity_poly.type
_entity_poly.pdbx_seq_one_letter_code
_entity_poly.pdbx_strand_id
1 'polypeptide(L)'
;LINGERVTGEKFAKVSAYVAQEESLVGTLTTRETLRFSARLTMGGDMSKAIDQTVEDLIVHLGLANCADTIVGTVFQKGLSGGQKRRLSLAVELVRRPSLLVLDEPT
;
A
#
# COMPACT_ATOMS: atom_id res chain seq x y z
N LEU A 1 -1.66 0.42 25.55
CA LEU A 1 -1.68 1.90 25.39
C LEU A 1 -1.05 2.19 24.03
N ILE A 2 -1.55 3.16 23.26
CA ILE A 2 -0.83 3.73 22.11
C ILE A 2 -0.55 5.18 22.48
N ASN A 3 0.71 5.61 22.37
CA ASN A 3 1.14 6.97 22.76
C ASN A 3 0.70 7.40 24.17
N GLY A 4 0.67 6.45 25.13
CA GLY A 4 0.26 6.71 26.51
C GLY A 4 -1.25 6.63 26.79
N GLU A 5 -2.11 6.53 25.77
CA GLU A 5 -3.56 6.47 25.93
C GLU A 5 -4.13 5.04 25.82
N ARG A 6 -5.22 4.76 26.56
CA ARG A 6 -6.02 3.54 26.34
C ARG A 6 -6.87 3.73 25.09
N VAL A 7 -6.75 2.78 24.17
CA VAL A 7 -7.39 2.84 22.85
C VAL A 7 -8.44 1.75 22.76
N THR A 8 -9.64 2.09 22.30
CA THR A 8 -10.70 1.12 21.98
C THR A 8 -10.36 0.38 20.68
N GLY A 9 -10.98 -0.78 20.44
CA GLY A 9 -10.76 -1.55 19.19
C GLY A 9 -10.99 -0.73 17.92
N GLU A 10 -12.02 0.12 17.91
CA GLU A 10 -12.31 1.01 16.77
C GLU A 10 -11.24 2.08 16.54
N LYS A 11 -10.75 2.71 17.62
CA LYS A 11 -9.66 3.68 17.51
C LYS A 11 -8.36 3.00 17.11
N PHE A 12 -8.11 1.78 17.60
CA PHE A 12 -6.95 0.98 17.21
C PHE A 12 -6.94 0.72 15.70
N ALA A 13 -8.06 0.21 15.15
CA ALA A 13 -8.20 -0.05 13.73
C ALA A 13 -8.00 1.19 12.84
N LYS A 14 -8.31 2.40 13.34
CA LYS A 14 -8.09 3.65 12.60
C LYS A 14 -6.65 4.13 12.59
N VAL A 15 -5.86 3.81 13.61
CA VAL A 15 -4.48 4.30 13.74
C VAL A 15 -3.42 3.27 13.31
N SER A 16 -3.82 2.01 13.16
CA SER A 16 -2.94 0.90 12.77
C SER A 16 -3.17 0.44 11.33
N ALA A 17 -2.12 -0.02 10.65
CA ALA A 17 -2.21 -0.82 9.44
C ALA A 17 -1.60 -2.21 9.66
N TYR A 18 -2.14 -3.21 8.98
CA TYR A 18 -1.71 -4.61 9.07
C TYR A 18 -1.34 -5.10 7.67
N VAL A 19 -0.10 -5.56 7.51
CA VAL A 19 0.36 -6.20 6.27
C VAL A 19 0.29 -7.72 6.47
N ALA A 20 -0.66 -8.36 5.81
CA ALA A 20 -0.81 -9.82 5.82
C ALA A 20 0.22 -10.51 4.90
N GLN A 21 0.45 -11.81 5.13
CA GLN A 21 1.37 -12.63 4.33
C GLN A 21 0.86 -12.93 2.91
N GLU A 22 -0.46 -13.01 2.71
CA GLU A 22 -1.07 -13.16 1.39
C GLU A 22 -1.66 -11.83 0.91
N GLU A 23 -1.29 -11.45 -0.31
CA GLU A 23 -1.61 -10.14 -0.87
C GLU A 23 -2.75 -10.25 -1.89
N SER A 24 -3.90 -9.65 -1.56
CA SER A 24 -5.03 -9.53 -2.49
C SER A 24 -4.84 -8.31 -3.40
N LEU A 25 -3.91 -8.42 -4.36
CA LEU A 25 -3.68 -7.40 -5.37
C LEU A 25 -4.38 -7.77 -6.69
N VAL A 26 -4.96 -6.78 -7.37
CA VAL A 26 -5.59 -6.97 -8.68
C VAL A 26 -4.49 -7.15 -9.74
N GLY A 27 -4.31 -8.40 -10.21
CA GLY A 27 -3.20 -8.79 -11.08
C GLY A 27 -3.11 -8.07 -12.43
N THR A 28 -4.21 -7.48 -12.92
CA THR A 28 -4.27 -6.78 -14.22
C THR A 28 -3.91 -5.30 -14.14
N LEU A 29 -3.81 -4.73 -12.94
CA LEU A 29 -3.38 -3.34 -12.75
C LEU A 29 -1.86 -3.25 -12.68
N THR A 30 -1.31 -2.11 -13.08
CA THR A 30 0.09 -1.73 -12.83
C THR A 30 0.32 -1.32 -11.39
N THR A 31 1.57 -1.38 -10.93
CA THR A 31 1.99 -0.87 -9.61
C THR A 31 1.44 0.53 -9.33
N ARG A 32 1.58 1.45 -10.29
CA ARG A 32 1.10 2.83 -10.21
C ARG A 32 -0.41 2.92 -10.13
N GLU A 33 -1.13 2.16 -10.96
CA GLU A 33 -2.60 2.14 -10.93
C GLU A 33 -3.14 1.56 -9.63
N THR A 34 -2.53 0.49 -9.11
CA THR A 34 -2.87 -0.11 -7.81
C THR A 34 -2.74 0.93 -6.69
N LEU A 35 -1.63 1.68 -6.65
CA LEU A 35 -1.43 2.71 -5.63
C LEU A 35 -2.39 3.88 -5.78
N ARG A 36 -2.58 4.38 -7.01
CA ARG A 36 -3.52 5.46 -7.30
C ARG A 36 -4.95 5.06 -6.94
N PHE A 37 -5.34 3.81 -7.20
CA PHE A 37 -6.64 3.27 -6.82
C PHE A 37 -6.80 3.24 -5.29
N SER A 38 -5.83 2.71 -4.57
CA SER A 38 -5.84 2.71 -3.09
C SER A 38 -5.92 4.14 -2.52
N ALA A 39 -5.14 5.07 -3.07
CA ALA A 39 -5.10 6.47 -2.63
C ALA A 39 -6.44 7.18 -2.85
N ARG A 40 -7.09 6.97 -4.00
CA ARG A 40 -8.42 7.54 -4.27
C ARG A 40 -9.48 7.06 -3.28
N LEU A 41 -9.42 5.79 -2.88
CA LEU A 41 -10.38 5.22 -1.93
C LEU A 41 -10.17 5.69 -0.49
N THR A 42 -8.94 6.08 -0.14
CA THR A 42 -8.56 6.35 1.25
C THR A 42 -8.39 7.83 1.57
N MET A 43 -7.93 8.65 0.63
CA MET A 43 -7.61 10.06 0.88
C MET A 43 -8.82 11.01 0.76
N GLY A 44 -9.88 10.61 0.05
CA GLY A 44 -11.12 11.40 -0.12
C GLY A 44 -10.94 12.74 -0.87
N GLY A 45 -12.05 13.33 -1.34
CA GLY A 45 -12.09 14.67 -1.95
C GLY A 45 -11.44 14.79 -3.34
N ASP A 46 -11.44 16.01 -3.89
CA ASP A 46 -10.76 16.33 -5.16
C ASP A 46 -9.27 16.66 -4.92
N MET A 47 -8.53 15.61 -4.55
CA MET A 47 -7.12 15.69 -4.15
C MET A 47 -6.20 15.11 -5.24
N SER A 48 -6.57 15.24 -6.51
CA SER A 48 -5.90 14.57 -7.64
C SER A 48 -4.38 14.78 -7.67
N LYS A 49 -3.91 16.03 -7.49
CA LYS A 49 -2.47 16.33 -7.42
C LYS A 49 -1.77 15.73 -6.20
N ALA A 50 -2.42 15.75 -5.04
CA ALA A 50 -1.84 15.21 -3.81
C ALA A 50 -1.78 13.68 -3.83
N ILE A 51 -2.77 13.04 -4.45
CA ILE A 51 -2.79 11.61 -4.73
C ILE A 51 -1.60 11.25 -5.62
N ASP A 52 -1.44 11.94 -6.75
CA ASP A 52 -0.35 11.65 -7.68
C ASP A 52 1.01 11.82 -7.02
N GLN A 53 1.23 12.90 -6.26
CA GLN A 53 2.47 13.10 -5.50
C GLN A 53 2.71 11.97 -4.50
N THR A 54 1.70 11.59 -3.71
CA THR A 54 1.82 10.49 -2.73
C THR A 54 2.16 9.16 -3.41
N VAL A 55 1.58 8.89 -4.58
CA VAL A 55 1.86 7.70 -5.36
C VAL A 55 3.31 7.69 -5.85
N GLU A 56 3.81 8.79 -6.42
CA GLU A 56 5.22 8.88 -6.85
C GLU A 56 6.18 8.70 -5.67
N ASP A 57 5.90 9.36 -4.53
CA ASP A 57 6.75 9.29 -3.34
C ASP A 57 6.86 7.84 -2.84
N LEU A 58 5.75 7.10 -2.79
CA LEU A 58 5.75 5.69 -2.39
C LEU A 58 6.50 4.80 -3.38
N ILE A 59 6.33 5.03 -4.68
CA ILE A 59 7.03 4.29 -5.73
C ILE A 59 8.55 4.46 -5.60
N VAL A 60 9.01 5.69 -5.34
CA VAL A 60 10.43 5.99 -5.18
C VAL A 60 10.97 5.41 -3.87
N HIS A 61 10.34 5.71 -2.73
CA HIS A 61 10.85 5.30 -1.42
C HIS A 61 10.86 3.79 -1.20
N LEU A 62 9.99 3.04 -1.88
CA LEU A 62 9.94 1.58 -1.80
C LEU A 62 10.65 0.88 -2.96
N GLY A 63 11.42 1.61 -3.77
CA GLY A 63 12.24 1.03 -4.84
C GLY A 63 11.40 0.30 -5.90
N LEU A 64 10.24 0.85 -6.24
CA LEU A 64 9.29 0.32 -7.23
C LEU A 64 9.37 1.06 -8.57
N ALA A 65 10.23 2.08 -8.71
CA ALA A 65 10.32 2.91 -9.93
C ALA A 65 10.51 2.09 -11.22
N ASN A 66 11.40 1.08 -11.19
CA ASN A 66 11.67 0.23 -12.36
C ASN A 66 10.49 -0.66 -12.78
N CYS A 67 9.48 -0.81 -11.92
CA CYS A 67 8.28 -1.61 -12.19
C CYS A 67 6.99 -0.80 -11.99
N ALA A 68 7.07 0.54 -12.02
CA ALA A 68 5.93 1.42 -11.77
C ALA A 68 4.76 1.15 -12.74
N ASP A 69 5.08 0.91 -14.00
CA ASP A 69 4.11 0.68 -15.07
C ASP A 69 4.04 -0.80 -15.48
N THR A 70 4.59 -1.70 -14.65
CA THR A 70 4.46 -3.16 -14.82
C THR A 70 3.22 -3.66 -14.09
N ILE A 71 2.46 -4.56 -14.73
CA ILE A 71 1.31 -5.21 -14.10
C ILE A 71 1.73 -6.05 -12.88
N VAL A 72 0.85 -6.14 -11.88
CA VAL A 72 1.07 -6.99 -10.70
C VAL A 72 1.25 -8.46 -11.11
N GLY A 73 0.50 -8.91 -12.11
CA GLY A 73 0.53 -10.26 -12.63
C GLY A 73 -0.54 -11.17 -12.02
N THR A 74 -1.04 -12.08 -12.83
CA THR A 74 -2.03 -13.10 -12.47
C THR A 74 -1.38 -14.49 -12.50
N VAL A 75 -2.16 -15.55 -12.21
CA VAL A 75 -1.70 -16.93 -12.39
C VAL A 75 -1.40 -17.28 -13.86
N PHE A 76 -1.98 -16.54 -14.81
CA PHE A 76 -1.83 -16.76 -16.25
C PHE A 76 -0.84 -15.82 -16.92
N GLN A 77 -0.58 -14.65 -16.32
CA GLN A 77 0.30 -13.63 -16.87
C GLN A 77 1.30 -13.17 -15.82
N LYS A 78 2.59 -13.42 -16.07
CA LYS A 78 3.66 -12.94 -15.18
C LYS A 78 3.67 -11.40 -15.13
N GLY A 79 3.98 -10.89 -13.95
CA GLY A 79 4.12 -9.46 -13.68
C GLY A 79 5.27 -9.24 -12.71
N LEU A 80 4.98 -8.58 -11.59
CA LEU A 80 5.94 -8.32 -10.52
C LEU A 80 6.53 -9.61 -9.92
N SER A 81 7.81 -9.53 -9.54
CA SER A 81 8.46 -10.54 -8.68
C SER A 81 7.83 -10.55 -7.28
N GLY A 82 8.03 -11.64 -6.52
CA GLY A 82 7.49 -11.75 -5.16
C GLY A 82 7.91 -10.59 -4.23
N GLY A 83 9.19 -10.20 -4.27
CA GLY A 83 9.67 -9.07 -3.49
C GLY A 83 9.11 -7.71 -3.92
N GLN A 84 8.78 -7.54 -5.21
CA GLN A 84 8.09 -6.34 -5.70
C GLN A 84 6.63 -6.31 -5.26
N LYS A 85 5.93 -7.45 -5.29
CA LYS A 85 4.57 -7.59 -4.75
C LYS A 85 4.55 -7.20 -3.26
N ARG A 86 5.50 -7.73 -2.49
CA ARG A 86 5.67 -7.39 -1.07
C ARG A 86 5.83 -5.90 -0.78
N ARG A 87 6.67 -5.22 -1.56
CA ARG A 87 6.84 -3.76 -1.43
C ARG A 87 5.60 -3.00 -1.91
N LEU A 88 4.90 -3.47 -2.93
CA LEU A 88 3.63 -2.88 -3.38
C LEU A 88 2.53 -3.04 -2.32
N SER A 89 2.41 -4.18 -1.67
CA SER A 89 1.41 -4.38 -0.60
C SER A 89 1.71 -3.53 0.63
N LEU A 90 2.99 -3.39 0.99
CA LEU A 90 3.41 -2.41 1.99
C LEU A 90 3.06 -0.98 1.56
N ALA A 91 3.30 -0.62 0.30
CA ALA A 91 2.97 0.70 -0.24
C ALA A 91 1.46 0.99 -0.13
N VAL A 92 0.60 0.02 -0.46
CA VAL A 92 -0.86 0.12 -0.35
C VAL A 92 -1.31 0.41 1.08
N GLU A 93 -0.70 -0.21 2.09
CA GLU A 93 -0.98 0.08 3.50
C GLU A 93 -0.49 1.48 3.91
N LEU A 94 0.68 1.90 3.42
CA LEU A 94 1.29 3.19 3.74
C LEU A 94 0.57 4.39 3.12
N VAL A 95 -0.19 4.20 2.04
CA VAL A 95 -1.06 5.23 1.46
C VAL A 95 -2.00 5.83 2.52
N ARG A 96 -2.48 5.03 3.47
CA ARG A 96 -3.36 5.48 4.57
C ARG A 96 -2.65 6.31 5.65
N ARG A 97 -1.32 6.43 5.59
CA ARG A 97 -0.48 7.10 6.60
C ARG A 97 -0.80 6.64 8.03
N PRO A 98 -0.78 5.33 8.31
CA PRO A 98 -1.03 4.80 9.65
C PRO A 98 0.02 5.32 10.64
N SER A 99 -0.39 5.52 11.90
CA SER A 99 0.54 5.90 12.98
C SER A 99 1.28 4.69 13.56
N LEU A 100 0.74 3.48 13.35
CA LEU A 100 1.32 2.21 13.77
C LEU A 100 1.24 1.21 12.61
N LEU A 101 2.37 0.61 12.23
CA LEU A 101 2.41 -0.43 11.21
C LEU A 101 2.81 -1.76 11.85
N VAL A 102 1.99 -2.79 11.65
CA VAL A 102 2.27 -4.16 12.11
C VAL A 102 2.54 -5.02 10.88
N LEU A 103 3.68 -5.71 10.88
CA LEU A 103 4.14 -6.57 9.80
C LEU A 103 4.13 -8.02 10.29
N ASP A 104 3.44 -8.89 9.57
CA ASP A 104 3.53 -10.34 9.81
C ASP A 104 4.66 -10.95 8.95
N GLU A 105 5.60 -11.64 9.61
CA GLU A 105 6.81 -12.26 9.06
C GLU A 105 7.63 -11.44 8.02
N PRO A 106 8.12 -10.22 8.30
CA PRO A 106 8.92 -9.42 7.35
C PRO A 106 10.34 -10.01 7.19
N THR A 107 10.46 -11.06 6.39
CA THR A 107 11.74 -11.59 5.90
C THR A 107 12.17 -10.89 4.61
#